data_AF-A0A5C8K2Q2-F1
#
_entry.id   AF-A0A5C8K2Q2-F1
#
_cell.length_a   1.000
_cell.length_b   1.000
_cell.length_c   1.000
_cell.angle_alpha   90.00
_cell.angle_beta   90.00
_cell.angle_gamma   90.00
#
_symmetry.space_group_name_H-M   'P 1'
#
loop_
_entity.id
_entity.type
_entity.pdbx_description
1 polymer ?
#
loop_
_entity_poly.entity_id
_entity_poly.type
_entity_poly.pdbx_seq_one_letter_code
_entity_poly.pdbx_strand_id
1 'polypeptide(L)'
;MNWSKAVAWYQENVGKHTYSQIYPRFDCSSSAAEAFAKAVGLSINALNYSTLNLASLFSQHGLTKVYSGTTAGAKNWRGYGFALMSIGQDMSSSGGNSGHVGLITPEGNFWNTTATDWDNGKIFVKNNAVQVAPWSSYTGVTRLKAHTEIWAVEETGNTPTQLEVDGYDGLLTWKAVQTSLNLIGYSLVVDGIPGKATISALQQSINAKLKVMKVNFNLVIDGIAGFNTWKGLQIVLGTPVDGVKSKPSQMIMALQKALNSGKNWI
;
A
#
# COMPACT_ATOMS: atom_id res chain seq x y z
N MET A 1 -2.76 15.35 1.47
CA MET A 1 -2.45 14.47 0.33
C MET A 1 -3.75 13.90 -0.22
N ASN A 2 -4.05 14.04 -1.52
CA ASN A 2 -5.24 13.45 -2.13
C ASN A 2 -4.84 12.24 -3.02
N TRP A 3 -4.79 11.07 -2.42
CA TRP A 3 -4.34 9.85 -3.09
C TRP A 3 -5.26 9.39 -4.23
N SER A 4 -6.57 9.66 -4.16
CA SER A 4 -7.49 9.28 -5.24
C SER A 4 -7.19 10.04 -6.53
N LYS A 5 -6.71 11.29 -6.46
CA LYS A 5 -6.22 12.02 -7.64
C LYS A 5 -4.95 11.42 -8.24
N ALA A 6 -4.05 10.88 -7.42
CA ALA A 6 -2.86 10.18 -7.91
C ALA A 6 -3.25 8.89 -8.67
N VAL A 7 -4.17 8.11 -8.09
CA VAL A 7 -4.67 6.87 -8.70
C VAL A 7 -5.45 7.17 -9.98
N ALA A 8 -6.33 8.18 -9.96
CA ALA A 8 -7.11 8.59 -11.13
C ALA A 8 -6.20 8.98 -12.30
N TRP A 9 -5.10 9.70 -12.04
CA TRP A 9 -4.12 10.01 -13.07
C TRP A 9 -3.56 8.72 -13.72
N TYR A 10 -3.18 7.72 -12.94
CA TYR A 10 -2.69 6.46 -13.52
C TYR A 10 -3.75 5.74 -14.34
N GLN A 11 -4.98 5.63 -13.82
CA GLN A 11 -6.11 4.99 -14.50
C GLN A 11 -6.43 5.66 -15.83
N GLU A 12 -6.43 6.99 -15.85
CA GLU A 12 -6.69 7.78 -17.06
C GLU A 12 -5.58 7.65 -18.11
N ASN A 13 -4.37 7.21 -17.74
CA ASN A 13 -3.21 7.15 -18.62
C ASN A 13 -2.84 5.73 -19.10
N VAL A 14 -3.58 4.71 -18.65
CA VAL A 14 -3.49 3.35 -19.21
C VAL A 14 -3.83 3.38 -20.71
N GLY A 15 -3.03 2.71 -21.54
CA GLY A 15 -3.29 2.59 -22.97
C GLY A 15 -3.04 3.87 -23.79
N LYS A 16 -2.44 4.92 -23.21
CA LYS A 16 -2.23 6.21 -23.90
C LYS A 16 -0.77 6.57 -24.20
N HIS A 17 0.19 6.02 -23.46
CA HIS A 17 1.58 6.49 -23.50
C HIS A 17 2.57 5.42 -23.89
N THR A 18 3.57 5.80 -24.68
CA THR A 18 4.70 4.94 -25.04
C THR A 18 5.87 5.26 -24.13
N TYR A 19 6.52 4.24 -23.58
CA TYR A 19 7.65 4.43 -22.67
C TYR A 19 8.83 5.03 -23.44
N SER A 20 9.45 6.06 -22.87
CA SER A 20 10.67 6.65 -23.41
C SER A 20 11.48 7.32 -22.31
N GLN A 21 12.78 7.00 -22.24
CA GLN A 21 13.75 7.74 -21.42
C GLN A 21 14.38 8.93 -22.17
N ILE A 22 14.14 9.02 -23.48
CA ILE A 22 14.65 10.09 -24.36
C ILE A 22 13.50 10.97 -24.84
N TYR A 23 13.81 12.16 -25.37
CA TYR A 23 12.78 13.11 -25.78
C TYR A 23 11.92 12.58 -26.95
N PRO A 24 10.56 12.70 -26.89
CA PRO A 24 9.78 13.15 -25.74
C PRO A 24 9.76 12.08 -24.64
N ARG A 25 10.23 12.45 -23.45
CA ARG A 25 10.44 11.53 -22.33
C ARG A 25 9.12 11.25 -21.62
N PHE A 26 8.84 9.97 -21.40
CA PHE A 26 7.74 9.49 -20.57
C PHE A 26 8.17 8.16 -19.91
N ASP A 27 8.56 8.21 -18.65
CA ASP A 27 9.05 7.06 -17.90
C ASP A 27 8.43 6.99 -16.50
N CYS A 28 8.89 6.03 -15.69
CA CYS A 28 8.43 5.87 -14.32
C CYS A 28 8.54 7.13 -13.46
N SER A 29 9.59 7.92 -13.62
CA SER A 29 9.81 9.08 -12.75
C SER A 29 8.94 10.25 -13.16
N SER A 30 8.78 10.50 -14.46
CA SER A 30 7.88 11.55 -14.93
C SER A 30 6.42 11.21 -14.58
N SER A 31 5.99 9.96 -14.74
CA SER A 31 4.64 9.54 -14.39
C SER A 31 4.35 9.63 -12.90
N ALA A 32 5.29 9.18 -12.05
CA ALA A 32 5.18 9.32 -10.61
C ALA A 32 5.16 10.79 -10.16
N ALA A 33 5.98 11.65 -10.78
CA ALA A 33 5.98 13.08 -10.51
C ALA A 33 4.63 13.72 -10.85
N GLU A 34 4.05 13.41 -12.02
CA GLU A 34 2.73 13.92 -12.41
C GLU A 34 1.62 13.43 -11.48
N ALA A 35 1.56 12.12 -11.21
CA ALA A 35 0.58 11.54 -10.29
C ALA A 35 0.67 12.18 -8.90
N PHE A 36 1.89 12.38 -8.39
CA PHE A 36 2.13 13.08 -7.15
C PHE A 36 1.65 14.54 -7.21
N ALA A 37 2.01 15.28 -8.26
CA ALA A 37 1.60 16.67 -8.45
C ALA A 37 0.07 16.82 -8.46
N LYS A 38 -0.67 15.88 -9.09
CA LYS A 38 -2.14 15.84 -9.01
C LYS A 38 -2.65 15.62 -7.58
N ALA A 39 -1.97 14.77 -6.80
CA ALA A 39 -2.32 14.47 -5.41
C ALA A 39 -2.15 15.66 -4.47
N VAL A 40 -1.15 16.51 -4.71
CA VAL A 40 -0.85 17.69 -3.89
C VAL A 40 -1.33 19.01 -4.48
N GLY A 41 -1.86 19.01 -5.71
CA GLY A 41 -2.35 20.21 -6.39
C GLY A 41 -1.24 21.12 -6.91
N LEU A 42 -0.09 20.55 -7.30
CA LEU A 42 1.03 21.29 -7.86
C LEU A 42 1.01 21.33 -9.39
N SER A 43 1.56 22.40 -9.94
CA SER A 43 1.99 22.46 -11.34
C SER A 43 3.51 22.31 -11.39
N ILE A 44 3.99 21.28 -12.09
CA ILE A 44 5.41 20.96 -12.20
C ILE A 44 5.77 20.63 -13.66
N ASN A 45 7.05 20.77 -14.01
CA ASN A 45 7.60 20.08 -15.17
C ASN A 45 8.10 18.70 -14.74
N ALA A 46 7.34 17.65 -15.05
CA ALA A 46 7.65 16.27 -14.66
C ALA A 46 8.99 15.76 -15.23
N LEU A 47 9.48 16.37 -16.32
CA LEU A 47 10.73 15.99 -16.95
C LEU A 47 11.96 16.30 -16.09
N ASN A 48 11.83 17.21 -15.11
CA ASN A 48 12.91 17.56 -14.18
C ASN A 48 13.16 16.48 -13.10
N TYR A 49 12.29 15.47 -13.04
CA TYR A 49 12.33 14.47 -11.98
C TYR A 49 12.84 13.11 -12.45
N SER A 50 13.65 12.51 -11.59
CA SER A 50 14.17 11.15 -11.68
C SER A 50 14.09 10.49 -10.31
N THR A 51 14.32 9.18 -10.26
CA THR A 51 14.49 8.41 -9.01
C THR A 51 15.54 9.02 -8.05
N LEU A 52 16.51 9.79 -8.55
CA LEU A 52 17.54 10.45 -7.73
C LEU A 52 17.03 11.67 -6.96
N ASN A 53 15.97 12.33 -7.42
CA ASN A 53 15.50 13.60 -6.83
C ASN A 53 14.00 13.61 -6.47
N LEU A 54 13.25 12.56 -6.82
CA LEU A 54 11.85 12.40 -6.40
C LEU A 54 11.70 12.37 -4.88
N ALA A 55 12.65 11.77 -4.15
CA ALA A 55 12.66 11.80 -2.69
C ALA A 55 12.58 13.23 -2.15
N SER A 56 13.29 14.19 -2.76
CA SER A 56 13.24 15.60 -2.36
C SER A 56 11.86 16.21 -2.62
N LEU A 57 11.28 15.97 -3.80
CA LEU A 57 9.91 16.41 -4.12
C LEU A 57 8.89 15.86 -3.12
N PHE A 58 8.98 14.57 -2.81
CA PHE A 58 8.12 13.89 -1.86
C PHE A 58 8.26 14.50 -0.45
N SER A 59 9.49 14.66 0.04
CA SER A 59 9.76 15.25 1.36
C SER A 59 9.26 16.68 1.50
N GLN A 60 9.45 17.51 0.46
CA GLN A 60 9.06 18.92 0.47
C GLN A 60 7.53 19.09 0.60
N HIS A 61 6.77 18.08 0.21
CA HIS A 61 5.32 18.12 0.14
C HIS A 61 4.65 17.06 1.03
N GLY A 62 5.31 16.71 2.14
CA GLY A 62 4.67 16.03 3.27
C GLY A 62 4.66 14.50 3.20
N LEU A 63 5.39 13.88 2.27
CA LEU A 63 5.73 12.47 2.39
C LEU A 63 7.02 12.31 3.17
N THR A 64 7.13 11.23 3.93
CA THR A 64 8.39 10.82 4.56
C THR A 64 8.68 9.38 4.21
N LYS A 65 9.94 9.02 4.44
CA LYS A 65 10.44 7.68 4.21
C LYS A 65 10.03 6.78 5.37
N VAL A 66 8.95 6.03 5.17
CA VAL A 66 8.36 5.12 6.16
C VAL A 66 8.94 3.70 6.10
N TYR A 67 9.65 3.37 5.02
CA TYR A 67 10.39 2.13 4.86
C TYR A 67 11.67 2.39 4.07
N SER A 68 12.74 1.68 4.43
CA SER A 68 14.00 1.63 3.67
C SER A 68 14.66 0.27 3.91
N GLY A 69 14.99 -0.43 2.84
CA GLY A 69 15.59 -1.77 2.92
C GLY A 69 15.40 -2.56 1.65
N THR A 70 15.52 -3.89 1.73
CA THR A 70 15.38 -4.75 0.54
C THR A 70 13.97 -4.66 -0.06
N THR A 71 13.86 -4.85 -1.37
CA THR A 71 12.55 -4.83 -2.05
C THR A 71 11.62 -5.94 -1.55
N ALA A 72 12.18 -7.11 -1.19
CA ALA A 72 11.41 -8.21 -0.63
C ALA A 72 10.82 -7.88 0.76
N GLY A 73 11.51 -7.09 1.59
CA GLY A 73 11.01 -6.66 2.90
C GLY A 73 9.77 -5.76 2.79
N ALA A 74 9.62 -5.04 1.68
CA ALA A 74 8.47 -4.19 1.41
C ALA A 74 7.23 -4.93 0.88
N LYS A 75 7.32 -6.22 0.55
CA LYS A 75 6.25 -7.05 -0.07
C LYS A 75 4.87 -6.89 0.56
N ASN A 76 4.83 -6.78 1.89
CA ASN A 76 3.59 -6.75 2.66
C ASN A 76 3.06 -5.34 2.90
N TRP A 77 3.71 -4.30 2.40
CA TRP A 77 3.21 -2.92 2.51
C TRP A 77 1.78 -2.81 1.97
N ARG A 78 0.86 -2.30 2.79
CA ARG A 78 -0.53 -2.02 2.43
C ARG A 78 -0.85 -0.62 2.93
N GLY A 79 -0.84 0.32 1.99
CA GLY A 79 -1.03 1.73 2.25
C GLY A 79 -0.74 2.51 0.99
N TYR A 80 -1.18 3.76 0.93
CA TYR A 80 -0.73 4.64 -0.14
C TYR A 80 0.73 5.02 0.07
N GLY A 81 1.53 4.96 -0.98
CA GLY A 81 2.92 5.41 -0.94
C GLY A 81 3.62 5.21 -2.26
N PHE A 82 4.64 6.03 -2.54
CA PHE A 82 5.51 5.84 -3.69
C PHE A 82 6.68 4.93 -3.31
N ALA A 83 6.85 3.83 -4.04
CA ALA A 83 8.01 2.96 -3.86
C ALA A 83 9.11 3.38 -4.82
N LEU A 84 10.17 3.99 -4.29
CA LEU A 84 11.41 4.25 -5.01
C LEU A 84 12.30 3.03 -4.93
N MET A 85 12.85 2.57 -6.05
CA MET A 85 13.65 1.36 -6.14
C MET A 85 15.02 1.62 -6.76
N SER A 86 16.02 0.83 -6.35
CA SER A 86 17.39 0.89 -6.85
C SER A 86 17.99 -0.50 -7.02
N ILE A 87 18.92 -0.64 -7.97
CA ILE A 87 19.82 -1.80 -8.06
C ILE A 87 20.89 -1.82 -6.97
N GLY A 88 21.21 -0.66 -6.38
CA GLY A 88 22.23 -0.52 -5.36
C GLY A 88 21.69 -0.71 -3.95
N GLN A 89 22.57 -0.55 -2.97
CA GLN A 89 22.22 -0.66 -1.55
C GLN A 89 21.41 0.53 -1.01
N ASP A 90 21.29 1.59 -1.80
CA ASP A 90 20.53 2.81 -1.53
C ASP A 90 20.06 3.46 -2.84
N MET A 91 19.45 4.64 -2.74
CA MET A 91 18.92 5.38 -3.90
C MET A 91 19.96 6.16 -4.72
N SER A 92 21.23 6.24 -4.29
CA SER A 92 22.28 7.02 -4.98
C SER A 92 22.60 6.50 -6.38
N SER A 93 22.41 5.19 -6.60
CA SER A 93 22.65 4.53 -7.89
C SER A 93 21.37 4.31 -8.70
N SER A 94 20.26 4.99 -8.39
CA SER A 94 18.94 4.68 -8.97
C SER A 94 18.65 5.33 -10.33
N GLY A 95 19.57 6.15 -10.87
CA GLY A 95 19.33 6.90 -12.10
C GLY A 95 19.14 6.03 -13.35
N GLY A 96 18.33 6.51 -14.31
CA GLY A 96 18.12 5.87 -15.60
C GLY A 96 17.60 4.43 -15.48
N ASN A 97 18.28 3.49 -16.12
CA ASN A 97 17.96 2.06 -16.03
C ASN A 97 18.31 1.44 -14.67
N SER A 98 18.77 2.18 -13.68
CA SER A 98 19.19 1.58 -12.40
C SER A 98 18.17 1.75 -11.29
N GLY A 99 17.01 2.34 -11.58
CA GLY A 99 15.92 2.49 -10.63
C GLY A 99 14.55 2.44 -11.25
N HIS A 100 13.55 2.54 -10.38
CA HIS A 100 12.14 2.56 -10.74
C HIS A 100 11.33 3.25 -9.67
N VAL A 101 10.12 3.65 -10.03
CA VAL A 101 9.14 4.20 -9.10
C VAL A 101 7.73 3.86 -9.53
N GLY A 102 6.84 3.71 -8.55
CA GLY A 102 5.41 3.61 -8.77
C GLY A 102 4.62 3.86 -7.48
N LEU A 103 3.31 3.95 -7.61
CA LEU A 103 2.37 4.18 -6.52
C LEU A 103 1.81 2.85 -6.02
N ILE A 104 2.05 2.53 -4.75
CA ILE A 104 1.37 1.46 -4.04
C ILE A 104 0.04 1.99 -3.48
N THR A 105 -0.99 1.16 -3.49
CA THR A 105 -2.29 1.46 -2.87
C THR A 105 -2.63 0.46 -1.75
N PRO A 106 -3.61 0.77 -0.87
CA PRO A 106 -4.05 -0.15 0.20
C PRO A 106 -4.57 -1.50 -0.31
N GLU A 107 -5.02 -1.58 -1.56
CA GLU A 107 -5.41 -2.83 -2.23
C GLU A 107 -4.21 -3.76 -2.49
N GLY A 108 -2.98 -3.25 -2.36
CA GLY A 108 -1.78 -3.94 -2.82
C GLY A 108 -1.59 -3.83 -4.32
N ASN A 109 -2.17 -2.83 -4.98
CA ASN A 109 -1.85 -2.50 -6.37
C ASN A 109 -0.56 -1.68 -6.41
N PHE A 110 0.20 -1.87 -7.49
CA PHE A 110 1.40 -1.10 -7.81
C PHE A 110 1.23 -0.49 -9.21
N TRP A 111 0.81 0.77 -9.24
CA TRP A 111 0.71 1.56 -10.47
C TRP A 111 2.07 2.07 -10.87
N ASN A 112 2.48 1.75 -12.09
CA ASN A 112 3.83 2.05 -12.53
C ASN A 112 3.88 2.29 -14.04
N THR A 113 5.05 2.76 -14.50
CA THR A 113 5.30 3.00 -15.92
C THR A 113 6.62 2.37 -16.33
N THR A 114 6.59 1.45 -17.28
CA THR A 114 7.77 0.70 -17.73
C THR A 114 7.73 0.44 -19.24
N ALA A 115 8.85 -0.02 -19.79
CA ALA A 115 8.92 -0.47 -21.18
C ALA A 115 8.42 -1.91 -21.37
N THR A 116 8.19 -2.66 -20.29
CA THR A 116 7.91 -4.10 -20.33
C THR A 116 6.73 -4.48 -19.45
N ASP A 117 5.95 -5.45 -19.91
CA ASP A 117 4.93 -6.14 -19.13
C ASP A 117 5.54 -6.74 -17.86
N TRP A 118 4.92 -6.49 -16.71
CA TRP A 118 5.44 -6.95 -15.42
C TRP A 118 5.37 -8.48 -15.26
N ASP A 119 4.42 -9.15 -15.91
CA ASP A 119 4.14 -10.58 -15.74
C ASP A 119 5.04 -11.43 -16.62
N ASN A 120 5.11 -11.10 -17.91
CA ASN A 120 5.81 -11.90 -18.92
C ASN A 120 7.09 -11.24 -19.49
N GLY A 121 7.41 -10.01 -19.06
CA GLY A 121 8.63 -9.30 -19.48
C GLY A 121 8.63 -8.83 -20.94
N LYS A 122 7.56 -9.02 -21.71
CA LYS A 122 7.49 -8.57 -23.11
C LYS A 122 7.56 -7.05 -23.17
N ILE A 123 8.34 -6.54 -24.11
CA ILE A 123 8.38 -5.10 -24.39
C ILE A 123 6.99 -4.66 -24.86
N PHE A 124 6.50 -3.57 -24.30
CA PHE A 124 5.21 -3.02 -24.67
C PHE A 124 5.19 -2.54 -26.11
N VAL A 125 4.10 -2.88 -26.79
CA VAL A 125 3.70 -2.24 -28.03
C VAL A 125 3.27 -0.79 -27.71
N LYS A 126 3.43 0.12 -28.66
CA LYS A 126 3.08 1.55 -28.58
C LYS A 126 1.82 1.80 -27.72
N ASN A 127 1.89 2.82 -26.87
CA ASN A 127 0.82 3.31 -25.97
C ASN A 127 0.48 2.46 -24.73
N ASN A 128 1.27 1.46 -24.34
CA ASN A 128 0.94 0.62 -23.18
C ASN A 128 1.89 0.75 -21.98
N ALA A 129 2.56 1.90 -21.81
CA ALA A 129 3.60 2.06 -20.79
C ALA A 129 3.08 2.05 -19.35
N VAL A 130 1.86 2.55 -19.12
CA VAL A 130 1.25 2.65 -17.79
C VAL A 130 0.48 1.37 -17.48
N GLN A 131 0.80 0.74 -16.36
CA GLN A 131 0.21 -0.53 -15.95
C GLN A 131 0.02 -0.64 -14.44
N VAL A 132 -0.69 -1.68 -14.02
CA VAL A 132 -0.88 -2.06 -12.63
C VAL A 132 -0.44 -3.50 -12.42
N ALA A 133 0.30 -3.73 -11.34
CA ALA A 133 0.72 -5.05 -10.90
C ALA A 133 0.30 -5.29 -9.44
N PRO A 134 0.08 -6.53 -8.99
CA PRO A 134 0.02 -6.82 -7.56
C PRO A 134 1.39 -6.53 -6.94
N TRP A 135 1.47 -5.60 -5.99
CA TRP A 135 2.71 -5.15 -5.35
C TRP A 135 3.53 -6.33 -4.82
N SER A 136 2.90 -7.25 -4.10
CA SER A 136 3.58 -8.42 -3.56
C SER A 136 4.22 -9.29 -4.64
N SER A 137 3.58 -9.45 -5.79
CA SER A 137 4.12 -10.22 -6.92
C SER A 137 5.21 -9.43 -7.62
N TYR A 138 5.02 -8.12 -7.79
CA TYR A 138 5.98 -7.21 -8.41
C TYR A 138 7.34 -7.23 -7.68
N THR A 139 7.34 -7.23 -6.34
CA THR A 139 8.59 -7.37 -5.55
C THR A 139 9.34 -8.67 -5.85
N GLY A 140 8.64 -9.70 -6.33
CA GLY A 140 9.19 -11.01 -6.73
C GLY A 140 9.76 -11.06 -8.14
N VAL A 141 9.28 -10.22 -9.07
CA VAL A 141 9.71 -10.24 -10.49
C VAL A 141 10.60 -9.08 -10.91
N THR A 142 10.59 -7.95 -10.18
CA THR A 142 11.47 -6.81 -10.51
C THR A 142 12.94 -7.18 -10.38
N ARG A 143 13.80 -6.70 -11.28
CA ARG A 143 15.26 -6.81 -11.15
C ARG A 143 15.85 -5.95 -10.02
N LEU A 144 15.07 -4.99 -9.52
CA LEU A 144 15.50 -4.02 -8.50
C LEU A 144 15.29 -4.62 -7.10
N LYS A 145 16.08 -5.63 -6.75
CA LYS A 145 15.93 -6.38 -5.48
C LYS A 145 16.61 -5.73 -4.29
N ALA A 146 17.68 -4.99 -4.56
CA ALA A 146 18.63 -4.57 -3.54
C ALA A 146 18.03 -3.55 -2.57
N HIS A 147 17.36 -2.52 -3.08
CA HIS A 147 16.83 -1.46 -2.23
C HIS A 147 15.50 -0.90 -2.72
N THR A 148 14.59 -0.67 -1.77
CA THR A 148 13.34 0.06 -1.93
C THR A 148 13.17 1.03 -0.75
N GLU A 149 12.78 2.26 -1.06
CA GLU A 149 12.24 3.21 -0.09
C GLU A 149 10.74 3.39 -0.35
N ILE A 150 9.92 3.38 0.70
CA ILE A 150 8.51 3.77 0.59
C ILE A 150 8.36 5.17 1.15
N TRP A 151 7.86 6.06 0.31
CA TRP A 151 7.54 7.43 0.64
C TRP A 151 6.03 7.59 0.76
N ALA A 152 5.56 7.75 1.99
CA ALA A 152 4.15 7.87 2.33
C ALA A 152 3.97 9.05 3.29
N VAL A 153 2.74 9.49 3.55
CA VAL A 153 2.54 10.52 4.58
C VAL A 153 3.02 9.95 5.91
N GLU A 154 3.95 10.64 6.59
CA GLU A 154 4.28 10.30 7.97
C GLU A 154 3.04 10.58 8.79
N GLU A 155 2.39 9.53 9.25
CA GLU A 155 1.36 9.68 10.25
C GLU A 155 2.09 9.70 11.59
N THR A 156 2.58 10.90 11.93
CA THR A 156 3.29 11.22 13.17
C THR A 156 2.47 10.72 14.36
N GLY A 157 2.99 9.68 15.01
CA GLY A 157 3.15 9.64 16.47
C GLY A 157 1.92 9.67 17.38
N ASN A 158 0.70 9.71 16.85
CA ASN A 158 -0.51 9.42 17.61
C ASN A 158 -1.47 8.74 16.65
N THR A 159 -1.98 7.58 17.04
CA THR A 159 -3.30 7.15 16.57
C THR A 159 -4.18 8.40 16.60
N PRO A 160 -4.78 8.84 15.47
CA PRO A 160 -5.75 9.92 15.52
C PRO A 160 -6.67 9.63 16.69
N THR A 161 -6.96 10.64 17.52
CA THR A 161 -7.95 10.50 18.61
C THR A 161 -9.26 9.89 18.09
N GLN A 162 -9.48 9.96 16.78
CA GLN A 162 -10.53 9.25 16.06
C GLN A 162 -10.12 8.95 14.60
N LEU A 163 -10.12 7.68 14.19
CA LEU A 163 -10.01 7.25 12.79
C LEU A 163 -11.17 7.83 11.94
N GLU A 164 -10.88 8.17 10.69
CA GLU A 164 -11.93 8.40 9.70
C GLU A 164 -12.72 7.10 9.46
N VAL A 165 -14.03 7.21 9.29
CA VAL A 165 -14.91 6.07 9.03
C VAL A 165 -15.26 6.06 7.54
N ASP A 166 -14.29 5.68 6.72
CA ASP A 166 -14.34 5.75 5.26
C ASP A 166 -14.45 4.37 4.58
N GLY A 167 -14.26 3.28 5.34
CA GLY A 167 -14.27 1.92 4.82
C GLY A 167 -13.00 1.50 4.08
N TYR A 168 -11.91 2.27 4.20
CA TYR A 168 -10.59 1.94 3.65
C TYR A 168 -9.61 1.58 4.78
N ASP A 169 -9.02 0.41 4.68
CA ASP A 169 -8.09 -0.12 5.68
C ASP A 169 -6.66 0.35 5.42
N GLY A 170 -6.48 1.68 5.43
CA GLY A 170 -5.17 2.32 5.31
C GLY A 170 -4.28 2.15 6.55
N LEU A 171 -3.12 2.80 6.51
CA LEU A 171 -2.07 2.70 7.52
C LEU A 171 -2.61 2.96 8.95
N LEU A 172 -3.40 4.02 9.15
CA LEU A 172 -4.03 4.36 10.43
C LEU A 172 -4.91 3.25 10.99
N THR A 173 -5.76 2.68 10.14
CA THR A 173 -6.66 1.59 10.53
C THR A 173 -5.83 0.40 11.02
N TRP A 174 -4.76 0.05 10.32
CA TRP A 174 -3.90 -1.06 10.74
C TRP A 174 -3.02 -0.76 11.95
N LYS A 175 -2.52 0.48 12.13
CA LYS A 175 -1.84 0.90 13.36
C LYS A 175 -2.78 0.79 14.56
N ALA A 176 -4.04 1.19 14.40
CA ALA A 176 -5.06 1.07 15.43
C ALA A 176 -5.38 -0.40 15.73
N VAL A 177 -5.49 -1.27 14.72
CA VAL A 177 -5.62 -2.72 14.92
C VAL A 177 -4.42 -3.30 15.68
N GLN A 178 -3.19 -2.99 15.27
CA GLN A 178 -1.96 -3.46 15.94
C GLN A 178 -1.90 -2.97 17.39
N THR A 179 -2.23 -1.70 17.63
CA THR A 179 -2.31 -1.14 18.97
C THR A 179 -3.36 -1.87 19.81
N SER A 180 -4.55 -2.09 19.26
CA SER A 180 -5.64 -2.81 19.93
C SER A 180 -5.26 -4.26 20.26
N LEU A 181 -4.52 -4.93 19.37
CA LEU A 181 -3.99 -6.28 19.62
C LEU A 181 -2.91 -6.24 20.71
N ASN A 182 -2.00 -5.27 20.69
CA ASN A 182 -0.98 -5.15 21.73
C ASN A 182 -1.60 -4.90 23.12
N LEU A 183 -2.70 -4.14 23.19
CA LEU A 183 -3.45 -3.92 24.44
C LEU A 183 -4.01 -5.22 25.05
N ILE A 184 -4.27 -6.25 24.24
CA ILE A 184 -4.76 -7.56 24.70
C ILE A 184 -3.65 -8.61 24.81
N GLY A 185 -2.38 -8.20 24.77
CA GLY A 185 -1.23 -9.05 25.12
C GLY A 185 -0.34 -9.50 23.96
N TYR A 186 -0.57 -9.03 22.73
CA TYR A 186 0.37 -9.26 21.63
C TYR A 186 1.56 -8.30 21.68
N SER A 187 2.65 -8.63 20.98
CA SER A 187 3.86 -7.80 20.86
C SER A 187 4.18 -7.52 19.40
N LEU A 188 3.32 -6.76 18.75
CA LEU A 188 3.41 -6.37 17.34
C LEU A 188 4.16 -5.04 17.19
N VAL A 189 4.91 -4.91 16.10
CA VAL A 189 5.37 -3.61 15.62
C VAL A 189 4.15 -2.83 15.14
N VAL A 190 3.99 -1.59 15.61
CA VAL A 190 2.90 -0.68 15.21
C VAL A 190 3.34 0.15 14.00
N ASP A 191 3.42 -0.51 12.85
CA ASP A 191 3.89 0.07 11.58
C ASP A 191 2.74 0.37 10.60
N GLY A 192 1.51 -0.08 10.89
CA GLY A 192 0.37 0.01 9.99
C GLY A 192 0.41 -0.99 8.84
N ILE A 193 1.34 -1.95 8.87
CA ILE A 193 1.51 -2.96 7.84
C ILE A 193 0.99 -4.30 8.40
N PRO A 194 -0.09 -4.86 7.84
CA PRO A 194 -0.63 -6.13 8.28
C PRO A 194 0.21 -7.32 7.76
N GLY A 195 1.43 -7.45 8.27
CA GLY A 195 2.31 -8.61 8.02
C GLY A 195 1.80 -9.89 8.67
N LYS A 196 2.50 -11.01 8.44
CA LYS A 196 2.11 -12.35 8.92
C LYS A 196 1.79 -12.36 10.42
N ALA A 197 2.62 -11.72 11.25
CA ALA A 197 2.41 -11.64 12.70
C ALA A 197 1.11 -10.90 13.06
N THR A 198 0.87 -9.74 12.46
CA THR A 198 -0.37 -8.96 12.65
C THR A 198 -1.60 -9.79 12.25
N ILE A 199 -1.56 -10.46 11.09
CA ILE A 199 -2.69 -11.28 10.63
C ILE A 199 -2.91 -12.49 11.52
N SER A 200 -1.86 -13.19 11.95
CA SER A 200 -2.00 -14.32 12.88
C SER A 200 -2.59 -13.89 14.22
N ALA A 201 -2.16 -12.75 14.76
CA ALA A 201 -2.74 -12.17 15.98
C ALA A 201 -4.22 -11.81 15.80
N LEU A 202 -4.57 -11.19 14.67
CA LEU A 202 -5.97 -10.91 14.33
C LEU A 202 -6.81 -12.19 14.24
N GLN A 203 -6.32 -13.23 13.54
CA GLN A 203 -7.01 -14.52 13.40
C GLN A 203 -7.24 -15.22 14.74
N GLN A 204 -6.21 -15.26 15.60
CA GLN A 204 -6.31 -15.83 16.96
C GLN A 204 -7.39 -15.13 17.77
N SER A 205 -7.41 -13.80 17.68
CA SER A 205 -8.32 -12.99 18.47
C SER A 205 -9.76 -13.03 17.91
N ILE A 206 -9.95 -13.13 16.59
CA ILE A 206 -11.23 -13.48 15.97
C ILE A 206 -11.75 -14.82 16.49
N ASN A 207 -10.92 -15.87 16.52
CA ASN A 207 -11.33 -17.17 17.08
C ASN A 207 -11.75 -17.07 18.54
N ALA A 208 -11.00 -16.33 19.36
CA ALA A 208 -11.34 -16.10 20.76
C ALA A 208 -12.71 -15.42 20.90
N LYS A 209 -12.97 -14.39 20.10
CA LYS A 209 -14.26 -13.68 20.09
C LYS A 209 -15.42 -14.56 19.61
N LEU A 210 -15.23 -15.31 18.53
CA LEU A 210 -16.24 -16.24 18.00
C LEU A 210 -16.62 -17.33 19.02
N LYS A 211 -15.64 -17.82 19.79
CA LYS A 211 -15.88 -18.75 20.91
C LYS A 211 -16.76 -18.12 21.99
N VAL A 212 -16.50 -16.87 22.38
CA VAL A 212 -17.34 -16.12 23.34
C VAL A 212 -18.76 -15.93 22.78
N MET A 213 -18.89 -15.65 21.49
CA MET A 213 -20.17 -15.51 20.79
C MET A 213 -20.91 -16.84 20.55
N LYS A 214 -20.31 -18.00 20.90
CA LYS A 214 -20.83 -19.35 20.64
C LYS A 214 -21.11 -19.61 19.15
N VAL A 215 -20.32 -19.00 18.27
CA VAL A 215 -20.41 -19.23 16.83
C VAL A 215 -19.53 -20.42 16.45
N ASN A 216 -20.11 -21.41 15.77
CA ASN A 216 -19.36 -22.56 15.25
C ASN A 216 -18.65 -22.20 13.93
N PHE A 217 -17.58 -21.41 14.03
CA PHE A 217 -16.71 -21.06 12.91
C PHE A 217 -15.26 -21.19 13.35
N ASN A 218 -14.49 -22.06 12.67
CA ASN A 218 -13.09 -22.31 13.00
C ASN A 218 -12.18 -21.68 11.96
N LEU A 219 -11.54 -20.57 12.31
CA LEU A 219 -10.60 -19.87 11.43
C LEU A 219 -9.19 -20.45 11.59
N VAL A 220 -8.57 -20.87 10.49
CA VAL A 220 -7.17 -21.31 10.50
C VAL A 220 -6.25 -20.12 10.74
N ILE A 221 -5.25 -20.29 11.60
CA ILE A 221 -4.23 -19.27 11.89
C ILE A 221 -3.03 -19.50 10.95
N ASP A 222 -3.11 -18.97 9.74
CA ASP A 222 -2.06 -19.10 8.71
C ASP A 222 -1.26 -17.79 8.50
N GLY A 223 -1.72 -16.68 9.08
CA GLY A 223 -1.15 -15.36 8.87
C GLY A 223 -1.42 -14.79 7.47
N ILE A 224 -2.40 -15.35 6.75
CA ILE A 224 -2.84 -14.91 5.42
C ILE A 224 -4.26 -14.34 5.53
N ALA A 225 -4.42 -13.11 5.07
CA ALA A 225 -5.69 -12.39 5.15
C ALA A 225 -6.61 -12.77 3.98
N GLY A 226 -7.08 -14.03 3.99
CA GLY A 226 -7.95 -14.62 2.96
C GLY A 226 -9.45 -14.55 3.28
N PHE A 227 -10.25 -15.20 2.44
CA PHE A 227 -11.72 -15.24 2.51
C PHE A 227 -12.25 -15.56 3.92
N ASN A 228 -11.73 -16.61 4.56
CA ASN A 228 -12.20 -17.01 5.89
C ASN A 228 -11.82 -16.01 6.98
N THR A 229 -10.68 -15.30 6.83
CA THR A 229 -10.26 -14.25 7.77
C THR A 229 -11.25 -13.09 7.74
N TRP A 230 -11.64 -12.63 6.55
CA TRP A 230 -12.64 -11.57 6.40
C TRP A 230 -14.03 -12.02 6.82
N LYS A 231 -14.42 -13.25 6.49
CA LYS A 231 -15.70 -13.83 6.93
C LYS A 231 -15.81 -13.87 8.45
N GLY A 232 -14.75 -14.31 9.14
CA GLY A 232 -14.70 -14.30 10.61
C GLY A 232 -14.79 -12.90 11.20
N LEU A 233 -14.09 -11.93 10.61
CA LEU A 233 -14.13 -10.54 11.04
C LEU A 233 -15.52 -9.89 10.83
N GLN A 234 -16.19 -10.20 9.71
CA GLN A 234 -17.55 -9.74 9.45
C GLN A 234 -18.56 -10.26 10.47
N ILE A 235 -18.44 -11.53 10.88
CA ILE A 235 -19.26 -12.10 11.95
C ILE A 235 -19.02 -11.36 13.27
N VAL A 236 -17.76 -11.16 13.65
CA VAL A 236 -17.39 -10.46 14.89
C VAL A 236 -17.91 -9.02 14.92
N LEU A 237 -17.85 -8.32 13.78
CA LEU A 237 -18.28 -6.93 13.66
C LEU A 237 -19.78 -6.77 13.35
N GLY A 238 -20.51 -7.87 13.12
CA GLY A 238 -21.93 -7.84 12.80
C GLY A 238 -22.28 -7.21 11.44
N THR A 239 -21.39 -7.33 10.45
CA THR A 239 -21.61 -6.83 9.09
C THR A 239 -22.06 -7.94 8.14
N PRO A 240 -22.50 -7.66 6.90
CA PRO A 240 -22.80 -8.72 5.92
C PRO A 240 -21.64 -9.71 5.80
N VAL A 241 -21.97 -11.01 5.86
CA VAL A 241 -21.00 -12.11 5.95
C VAL A 241 -20.82 -12.74 4.56
N ASP A 242 -19.98 -12.11 3.75
CA ASP A 242 -19.68 -12.53 2.37
C ASP A 242 -18.21 -12.96 2.14
N GLY A 243 -17.35 -12.80 3.15
CA GLY A 243 -15.91 -13.11 3.08
C GLY A 243 -15.10 -12.17 2.17
N VAL A 244 -15.70 -11.10 1.68
CA VAL A 244 -15.09 -10.14 0.75
C VAL A 244 -14.82 -8.82 1.45
N LYS A 245 -13.57 -8.35 1.38
CA LYS A 245 -13.22 -6.99 1.79
C LYS A 245 -13.48 -6.03 0.62
N SER A 246 -14.76 -5.64 0.45
CA SER A 246 -15.20 -4.65 -0.54
C SER A 246 -14.53 -3.28 -0.35
N LYS A 247 -14.57 -2.41 -1.36
CA LYS A 247 -14.03 -1.04 -1.24
C LYS A 247 -15.00 -0.01 -1.84
N PRO A 248 -15.53 0.93 -1.04
CA PRO A 248 -15.39 1.01 0.43
C PRO A 248 -16.03 -0.20 1.14
N SER A 249 -15.46 -0.61 2.27
CA SER A 249 -15.93 -1.79 3.03
C SER A 249 -16.81 -1.41 4.20
N GLN A 250 -18.03 -1.95 4.26
CA GLN A 250 -18.86 -1.84 5.47
C GLN A 250 -18.20 -2.51 6.70
N MET A 251 -17.47 -3.62 6.49
CA MET A 251 -16.68 -4.28 7.53
C MET A 251 -15.59 -3.35 8.08
N ILE A 252 -14.87 -2.65 7.21
CA ILE A 252 -13.82 -1.72 7.67
C ILE A 252 -14.42 -0.49 8.34
N MET A 253 -15.54 0.05 7.86
CA MET A 253 -16.25 1.13 8.57
C MET A 253 -16.67 0.69 9.98
N ALA A 254 -17.17 -0.54 10.13
CA ALA A 254 -17.52 -1.09 11.44
C ALA A 254 -16.29 -1.27 12.33
N LEU A 255 -15.17 -1.75 11.77
CA LEU A 255 -13.89 -1.86 12.47
C LEU A 255 -13.38 -0.49 12.94
N GLN A 256 -13.39 0.52 12.08
CA GLN A 256 -12.98 1.89 12.40
C GLN A 256 -13.83 2.48 13.53
N LYS A 257 -15.16 2.31 13.46
CA LYS A 257 -16.07 2.71 14.56
C LYS A 257 -15.75 1.98 15.87
N ALA A 258 -15.47 0.68 15.79
CA ALA A 258 -15.15 -0.13 16.95
C ALA A 258 -13.84 0.32 17.62
N LEU A 259 -12.79 0.53 16.82
CA LEU A 259 -11.50 1.07 17.26
C LEU A 259 -11.65 2.46 17.88
N ASN A 260 -12.43 3.35 17.26
CA ASN A 260 -12.71 4.70 17.78
C ASN A 260 -13.46 4.68 19.11
N SER A 261 -14.27 3.67 19.37
CA SER A 261 -15.03 3.57 20.61
C SER A 261 -14.18 3.20 21.83
N GLY A 262 -12.93 2.75 21.63
CA GLY A 262 -12.05 2.25 22.68
C GLY A 262 -12.56 0.97 23.36
N LYS A 263 -13.70 0.42 22.95
CA LYS A 263 -14.24 -0.83 23.47
C LYS A 263 -13.45 -1.98 22.90
N ASN A 264 -13.22 -3.00 23.73
CA ASN A 264 -12.61 -4.24 23.26
C ASN A 264 -13.58 -4.97 22.31
N TRP A 265 -13.39 -4.75 21.02
CA TRP A 265 -14.22 -5.28 19.94
C TRP A 265 -13.89 -6.74 19.62
N ILE A 266 -12.79 -7.24 20.18
CA ILE A 266 -12.13 -8.49 19.86
C ILE A 266 -11.68 -9.24 21.12
#